data_AF-A0A1M3HR04-F1
#
_entry.id   AF-A0A1M3HR04-F1
#
_cell.length_a   1.000
_cell.length_b   1.000
_cell.length_c   1.000
_cell.angle_alpha   90.00
_cell.angle_beta   90.00
_cell.angle_gamma   90.00
#
_symmetry.space_group_name_H-M   'P 1'
#
loop_
_entity.id
_entity.type
_entity.pdbx_description
1 polymer ?
#
loop_
_entity_poly.entity_id
_entity_poly.type
_entity_poly.pdbx_seq_one_letter_code
_entity_poly.pdbx_strand_id
1 'polypeptide(L)'
;MQSFFFIRQDGRNVKVDMHNIVYIEARKNYTRLVMTDRSAMVLITLKQWESILPESLFCRVHRGYIVNIERIISFDNKFIYLPGMNIAIGEQYKDELPSKVRIVASEAPKKEVLSDFEIC
;
A
#
# COMPACT_ATOMS: atom_id res chain seq x y z
N MET A 1 -3.62 20.36 -5.19
CA MET A 1 -4.67 19.35 -4.96
C MET A 1 -5.02 19.36 -3.48
N GLN A 2 -6.27 19.10 -3.10
CA GLN A 2 -6.65 18.98 -1.69
C GLN A 2 -6.21 17.60 -1.17
N SER A 3 -5.57 17.52 -0.01
CA SER A 3 -5.06 16.29 0.61
C SER A 3 -6.10 15.54 1.45
N PHE A 4 -7.38 15.91 1.32
CA PHE A 4 -8.46 15.35 2.10
C PHE A 4 -9.74 15.27 1.28
N PHE A 5 -10.67 14.45 1.75
CA PHE A 5 -12.04 14.39 1.25
C PHE A 5 -13.00 14.19 2.43
N PHE A 6 -14.30 14.23 2.16
CA PHE A 6 -15.33 13.92 3.14
C PHE A 6 -16.02 12.62 2.78
N ILE A 7 -16.27 11.80 3.79
CA ILE A 7 -17.15 10.63 3.68
C ILE A 7 -18.41 10.87 4.49
N ARG A 8 -19.53 10.30 4.03
CA ARG A 8 -20.78 10.33 4.79
C ARG A 8 -20.80 9.16 5.76
N GLN A 9 -20.87 9.45 7.05
CA GLN A 9 -20.92 8.48 8.13
C GLN A 9 -21.92 8.96 9.19
N ASP A 10 -22.87 8.10 9.56
CA ASP A 10 -23.90 8.38 10.57
C ASP A 10 -24.63 9.72 10.36
N GLY A 11 -24.99 10.00 9.11
CA GLY A 11 -25.71 11.21 8.71
C GLY A 11 -24.87 12.49 8.67
N ARG A 12 -23.57 12.41 8.94
CA ARG A 12 -22.64 13.56 8.96
C ARG A 12 -21.54 13.39 7.90
N ASN A 13 -20.94 14.50 7.50
CA ASN A 13 -19.76 14.51 6.64
C ASN A 13 -18.51 14.54 7.51
N VAL A 14 -17.75 13.45 7.51
CA VAL A 14 -16.52 13.29 8.29
C VAL A 14 -15.33 13.53 7.38
N LYS A 15 -14.44 14.43 7.78
CA LYS A 15 -13.20 14.70 7.06
C LYS A 15 -12.25 13.49 7.18
N VAL A 16 -11.67 13.10 6.06
CA VAL A 16 -10.65 12.05 5.95
C VAL A 16 -9.41 12.67 5.31
N ASP A 17 -8.31 12.64 6.04
CA ASP A 17 -7.00 12.99 5.50
C ASP A 17 -6.43 11.79 4.75
N MET A 18 -6.04 12.00 3.48
CA MET A 18 -5.49 10.95 2.62
C MET A 18 -4.19 10.39 3.18
N HIS A 19 -3.35 11.22 3.82
CA HIS A 19 -2.08 10.79 4.38
C HIS A 19 -2.28 9.88 5.61
N ASN A 20 -3.42 9.96 6.29
CA ASN A 20 -3.72 9.07 7.41
C ASN A 20 -4.23 7.69 6.98
N ILE A 21 -4.63 7.52 5.70
CA ILE A 21 -5.05 6.22 5.17
C ILE A 21 -3.82 5.35 4.98
N VAL A 22 -3.84 4.13 5.55
CA VAL A 22 -2.81 3.11 5.37
C VAL A 22 -3.15 2.26 4.14
N TYR A 23 -4.39 1.75 4.07
CA TYR A 23 -4.88 0.99 2.94
C TYR A 23 -6.41 1.01 2.88
N ILE A 24 -6.94 0.61 1.73
CA ILE A 24 -8.37 0.41 1.48
C ILE A 24 -8.58 -1.03 1.05
N GLU A 25 -9.53 -1.71 1.69
CA GLU A 25 -9.85 -3.11 1.40
C GLU A 25 -11.31 -3.28 0.97
N ALA A 26 -11.55 -4.16 0.01
CA ALA A 26 -12.90 -4.54 -0.39
C ALA A 26 -13.54 -5.49 0.64
N ARG A 27 -14.80 -5.21 1.02
CA ARG A 27 -15.59 -5.98 1.98
C ARG A 27 -17.02 -6.18 1.45
N LYS A 28 -17.29 -7.31 0.81
CA LYS A 28 -18.59 -7.60 0.16
C LYS A 28 -19.03 -6.42 -0.73
N ASN A 29 -19.99 -5.61 -0.26
CA ASN A 29 -20.56 -4.47 -0.99
C ASN A 29 -19.91 -3.12 -0.64
N TYR A 30 -19.09 -3.09 0.41
CA TYR A 30 -18.47 -1.88 0.93
C TYR A 30 -16.95 -1.93 0.73
N THR A 31 -16.30 -0.80 0.92
CA THR A 31 -14.86 -0.73 1.16
C THR A 31 -14.62 -0.26 2.58
N ARG A 32 -13.56 -0.78 3.20
CA ARG A 32 -13.06 -0.32 4.49
C ARG A 32 -11.83 0.53 4.26
N LEU A 33 -11.86 1.77 4.71
CA LEU A 33 -10.71 2.66 4.79
C LEU A 33 -10.05 2.43 6.13
N VAL A 34 -8.81 1.95 6.11
CA VAL A 34 -8.03 1.74 7.33
C VAL A 34 -7.05 2.88 7.46
N MET A 35 -7.22 3.66 8.51
CA MET A 35 -6.37 4.78 8.87
C MET A 35 -5.52 4.43 10.09
N THR A 36 -4.54 5.26 10.41
CA THR A 36 -3.63 5.05 11.55
C THR A 36 -4.34 5.06 12.90
N ASP A 37 -5.43 5.81 13.03
CA ASP A 37 -6.18 6.03 14.27
C ASP A 37 -7.50 5.25 14.33
N ARG A 38 -8.13 4.99 13.17
CA ARG A 38 -9.47 4.41 13.08
C ARG A 38 -9.72 3.72 11.73
N SER A 39 -10.94 3.21 11.55
CA SER A 39 -11.39 2.77 10.23
C SER A 39 -12.81 3.24 9.93
N ALA A 40 -13.16 3.35 8.65
CA ALA A 40 -14.49 3.70 8.19
C ALA A 40 -14.97 2.75 7.09
N MET A 41 -16.26 2.49 7.02
CA MET A 41 -16.91 1.70 5.97
C MET A 41 -17.68 2.63 5.04
N VAL A 42 -17.52 2.45 3.73
CA VAL A 42 -18.17 3.27 2.71
C VAL A 42 -18.66 2.43 1.53
N LEU A 43 -19.80 2.80 0.97
CA LEU A 43 -20.42 2.10 -0.17
C LEU A 43 -19.83 2.59 -1.50
N ILE A 44 -18.53 2.38 -1.67
CA ILE A 44 -17.76 2.75 -2.86
C ILE A 44 -16.87 1.56 -3.23
N THR A 45 -16.76 1.26 -4.52
CA THR A 45 -15.89 0.19 -5.03
C THR A 45 -14.42 0.63 -5.11
N LEU A 46 -13.47 -0.32 -5.13
CA LEU A 46 -12.06 0.02 -5.33
C LEU A 46 -11.79 0.74 -6.66
N LYS A 47 -12.52 0.39 -7.73
CA LYS A 47 -12.41 1.08 -9.02
C LYS A 47 -12.80 2.56 -8.94
N GLN A 48 -13.84 2.88 -8.17
CA GLN A 48 -14.22 4.27 -7.93
C GLN A 48 -13.19 5.00 -7.08
N TRP A 49 -12.59 4.33 -6.08
CA TRP A 49 -11.48 4.90 -5.32
C TRP A 49 -10.29 5.27 -6.22
N GLU A 50 -9.92 4.43 -7.18
CA GLU A 50 -8.85 4.75 -8.15
C GLU A 50 -9.13 6.02 -8.96
N SER A 51 -10.41 6.34 -9.22
CA SER A 51 -10.77 7.59 -9.93
C SER A 51 -10.76 8.84 -9.03
N ILE A 52 -10.80 8.66 -7.70
CA ILE A 52 -10.87 9.74 -6.71
C ILE A 52 -9.49 10.03 -6.12
N LEU A 53 -8.71 8.98 -5.88
CA LEU A 53 -7.44 9.05 -5.17
C LEU A 53 -6.31 9.44 -6.12
N PRO A 54 -5.39 10.30 -5.68
CA PRO A 54 -4.22 10.63 -6.48
C PRO A 54 -3.31 9.41 -6.64
N GLU A 55 -3.02 9.06 -7.88
CA GLU A 55 -2.12 7.94 -8.24
C GLU A 55 -0.70 8.07 -7.70
N SER A 56 -0.29 9.28 -7.31
CA SER A 56 1.01 9.55 -6.69
C SER A 56 1.07 9.09 -5.24
N LEU A 57 -0.07 8.91 -4.56
CA LEU A 57 -0.14 8.46 -3.18
C LEU A 57 -0.73 7.07 -3.04
N PHE A 58 -1.58 6.63 -3.97
CA PHE A 58 -2.27 5.35 -3.86
C PHE A 58 -1.96 4.43 -5.04
N CYS A 59 -1.75 3.16 -4.73
CA CYS A 59 -1.49 2.11 -5.71
C CYS A 59 -2.43 0.93 -5.47
N ARG A 60 -3.07 0.43 -6.52
CA ARG A 60 -3.77 -0.85 -6.44
C ARG A 60 -2.76 -1.98 -6.59
N VAL A 61 -2.80 -2.93 -5.65
CA VAL A 61 -1.77 -3.97 -5.53
C VAL A 61 -2.37 -5.38 -5.50
N HIS A 62 -3.69 -5.46 -5.38
CA HIS A 62 -4.45 -6.69 -5.43
C HIS A 62 -5.89 -6.38 -5.86
N ARG A 63 -6.65 -7.38 -6.33
CA ARG A 63 -8.06 -7.20 -6.72
C ARG A 63 -8.92 -6.60 -5.61
N GLY A 64 -8.52 -6.81 -4.35
CA GLY A 64 -9.23 -6.38 -3.15
C GLY A 64 -8.50 -5.34 -2.30
N TYR A 65 -7.38 -4.77 -2.75
CA TYR A 65 -6.60 -3.82 -1.94
C TYR A 65 -6.01 -2.67 -2.77
N ILE A 66 -6.12 -1.46 -2.22
CA ILE A 66 -5.38 -0.27 -2.61
C ILE A 66 -4.55 0.16 -1.40
N VAL A 67 -3.27 0.47 -1.58
CA VAL A 67 -2.35 0.86 -0.50
C VAL A 67 -1.92 2.31 -0.68
N ASN A 68 -1.66 2.99 0.43
CA ASN A 68 -0.96 4.27 0.41
C ASN A 68 0.54 4.02 0.33
N ILE A 69 1.19 4.52 -0.73
CA ILE A 69 2.60 4.36 -1.04
C ILE A 69 3.48 4.92 0.09
N GLU A 70 3.10 6.05 0.69
CA GLU A 70 3.85 6.68 1.79
C GLU A 70 3.81 5.86 3.10
N ARG A 71 2.88 4.90 3.21
CA ARG A 71 2.71 4.06 4.39
C ARG A 71 3.35 2.67 4.24
N ILE A 72 3.94 2.37 3.08
CA ILE A 72 4.66 1.12 2.85
C ILE A 72 5.98 1.14 3.64
N ILE A 73 6.18 0.11 4.46
CA ILE A 73 7.45 -0.08 5.22
C ILE A 73 8.49 -0.72 4.31
N SER A 74 8.09 -1.77 3.60
CA SER A 74 8.90 -2.48 2.61
C SER A 74 8.00 -3.28 1.68
N PHE A 75 8.55 -3.77 0.58
CA PHE A 75 7.89 -4.74 -0.28
C PHE A 75 8.91 -5.67 -0.92
N ASP A 76 8.46 -6.87 -1.27
CA ASP A 76 9.18 -7.83 -2.12
C ASP A 76 8.30 -8.20 -3.32
N ASN A 77 8.68 -9.22 -4.08
CA ASN A 77 7.94 -9.64 -5.28
C ASN A 77 6.58 -10.31 -4.99
N LYS A 78 6.28 -10.61 -3.72
CA LYS A 78 5.09 -11.34 -3.27
C LYS A 78 4.24 -10.53 -2.30
N PHE A 79 4.85 -9.72 -1.44
CA PHE A 79 4.18 -9.03 -0.35
C PHE A 79 4.56 -7.56 -0.24
N ILE A 80 3.58 -6.77 0.21
CA ILE A 80 3.76 -5.41 0.70
C ILE A 80 3.56 -5.43 2.20
N TYR A 81 4.54 -4.88 2.93
CA TYR A 81 4.55 -4.81 4.38
C TYR A 81 4.09 -3.42 4.82
N LEU A 82 3.01 -3.39 5.60
CA LEU A 82 2.39 -2.19 6.16
C LEU A 82 2.43 -2.24 7.69
N PRO A 83 2.19 -1.13 8.38
CA PRO A 83 2.04 -1.14 9.83
C PRO A 83 0.92 -2.11 10.27
N GLY A 84 1.32 -3.18 10.95
CA GLY A 84 0.40 -4.16 11.53
C GLY A 84 -0.17 -5.22 10.58
N MET A 85 0.21 -5.24 9.30
CA MET A 85 -0.23 -6.29 8.36
C MET A 85 0.58 -6.37 7.07
N ASN A 86 0.45 -7.51 6.37
CA ASN A 86 1.07 -7.75 5.06
C ASN A 86 0.00 -8.05 4.01
N ILE A 87 0.16 -7.51 2.81
CA ILE A 87 -0.75 -7.73 1.67
C ILE A 87 -0.01 -8.51 0.58
N ALA A 88 -0.61 -9.61 0.11
CA ALA A 88 -0.12 -10.33 -1.05
C ALA A 88 -0.37 -9.52 -2.34
N ILE A 89 0.64 -9.42 -3.19
CA ILE A 89 0.56 -8.75 -4.48
C ILE A 89 -0.14 -9.69 -5.47
N GLY A 90 -1.20 -9.20 -6.11
CA GLY A 90 -1.87 -9.95 -7.15
C GLY A 90 -1.01 -10.00 -8.42
N GLU A 91 -1.07 -11.12 -9.16
CA GLU A 91 -0.26 -11.32 -10.36
C GLU A 91 -0.34 -10.16 -11.36
N GLN A 92 -1.56 -9.64 -11.57
CA GLN A 92 -1.84 -8.53 -12.49
C GLN A 92 -1.27 -7.18 -12.01
N TYR A 93 -0.81 -7.08 -10.77
CA TYR A 93 -0.39 -5.83 -10.12
C TYR A 93 1.10 -5.82 -9.75
N LYS A 94 1.87 -6.82 -10.17
CA LYS A 94 3.28 -6.97 -9.79
C LYS A 94 4.16 -5.79 -10.20
N ASP A 95 3.86 -5.18 -11.34
CA ASP A 95 4.66 -4.10 -11.91
C ASP A 95 4.13 -2.70 -11.54
N GLU A 96 2.93 -2.62 -10.96
CA GLU A 96 2.25 -1.36 -10.62
C GLU A 96 3.01 -0.59 -9.55
N LEU A 97 3.37 -1.24 -8.44
CA LEU A 97 4.09 -0.57 -7.36
C LEU A 97 5.53 -0.20 -7.75
N PRO A 98 6.36 -1.10 -8.31
CA PRO A 98 7.73 -0.77 -8.75
C PRO A 98 7.79 0.38 -9.76
N SER A 99 6.79 0.51 -10.65
CA SER A 99 6.75 1.61 -11.63
C SER A 99 6.46 2.98 -11.01
N LYS A 100 5.85 3.03 -9.82
CA LYS A 100 5.46 4.26 -9.13
C LYS A 100 6.48 4.72 -8.08
N VAL A 101 7.46 3.89 -7.73
CA VAL A 101 8.45 4.21 -6.69
C VAL A 101 9.86 4.26 -7.26
N ARG A 102 10.71 5.08 -6.63
CA ARG A 102 12.13 5.12 -6.95
C ARG A 102 12.89 4.17 -6.01
N ILE A 103 13.42 3.09 -6.57
CA ILE A 103 14.28 2.15 -5.85
C ILE A 103 15.72 2.62 -6.00
N VAL A 104 16.40 2.86 -4.87
CA VAL A 104 17.83 3.14 -4.84
C VAL A 104 18.53 1.89 -4.33
N ALA A 105 19.25 1.20 -5.21
CA ALA A 105 20.08 0.08 -4.79
C ALA A 105 21.34 0.62 -4.09
N SER A 106 21.56 0.23 -2.84
CA SER A 106 22.91 0.17 -2.28
C SER A 106 23.36 -1.29 -2.37
N GLU A 107 24.40 -1.58 -3.15
CA GLU A 107 25.02 -2.89 -3.08
C GLU A 107 25.53 -3.11 -1.65
N ALA A 108 24.97 -4.08 -0.94
CA ALA A 108 25.62 -4.58 0.27
C ALA A 108 26.95 -5.22 -0.17
N PRO A 109 28.07 -4.98 0.54
CA PRO A 109 29.33 -5.59 0.19
C PRO A 109 29.14 -7.10 0.16
N LYS A 110 29.45 -7.72 -0.99
CA LYS A 110 29.50 -9.17 -1.11
C LYS A 110 30.45 -9.63 0.00
N LYS A 111 29.95 -10.43 0.95
CA LYS A 111 30.82 -11.14 1.87
C LYS A 111 31.75 -11.98 1.00
N GLU A 112 33.02 -11.63 0.95
CA GLU A 112 34.08 -12.50 0.46
C GLU A 112 33.93 -13.82 1.21
N VAL A 113 33.58 -14.86 0.46
CA VAL A 113 33.72 -16.23 0.91
C VAL A 113 35.23 -16.44 0.97
N LEU A 114 35.81 -16.45 2.17
CA LEU A 114 37.12 -17.03 2.40
C LEU A 114 36.97 -18.53 2.14
N SER A 115 37.09 -18.95 0.88
CA SER A 115 37.54 -20.29 0.55
C SER A 115 39.05 -20.34 0.76
N ASP A 116 39.50 -21.50 1.22
CA ASP A 116 40.89 -21.96 1.24
C ASP A 116 41.66 -21.68 2.54
N PHE A 117 41.29 -22.44 3.57
CA PHE A 117 42.27 -23.14 4.41
C PHE A 117 41.85 -24.61 4.56
N GLU A 118 41.79 -25.34 3.45
CA GLU A 118 42.43 -26.64 3.43
C GLU A 118 43.90 -26.36 3.12
N ILE A 119 44.80 -26.64 4.06
CA ILE A 119 46.17 -27.16 3.85
C ILE A 119 46.75 -27.46 5.25
N CYS A 120 47.09 -28.75 5.41
CA CYS A 120 47.88 -29.42 6.46
C CYS A 120 47.23 -29.67 7.83
#